data_AF-A0A6I7NPA3-F1
#
_entry.id   AF-A0A6I7NPA3-F1
#
_cell.length_a   1.000
_cell.length_b   1.000
_cell.length_c   1.000
_cell.angle_alpha   90.00
_cell.angle_beta   90.00
_cell.angle_gamma   90.00
#
_symmetry.space_group_name_H-M   'P 1'
#
loop_
_entity.id
_entity.type
_entity.pdbx_description
1 polymer ?
#
loop_
_entity_poly.entity_id
_entity_poly.type
_entity_poly.pdbx_seq_one_letter_code
_entity_poly.pdbx_strand_id
1 'polypeptide(L)'
;MKKRLLLFILVQLLFCSFLYAQNNTIDLEAINEKRITMNSNGMLVLGGWAVSNLVIGGIGMTQTGGTSKYFHQMNAAWNTVNLAIAGFGYYGIRNQSTQMGLSETISEFHNFEKILLFNAGLDIGYMAIGAFLWERGLRKENNRLIGYGQSMILQGGFLFVFDAVLYLLSRSESSRLIESLNYVQFNGMALSLNIPF
;
A
#
# COMPACT_ATOMS: atom_id res chain seq x y z
N MET A 1 7.15 -33.48 -53.78
CA MET A 1 7.37 -32.06 -53.39
C MET A 1 6.06 -31.30 -53.12
N LYS A 2 5.07 -31.30 -54.03
CA LYS A 2 3.80 -30.55 -53.87
C LYS A 2 3.04 -30.81 -52.56
N LYS A 3 2.97 -32.06 -52.07
CA LYS A 3 2.30 -32.40 -50.80
C LYS A 3 3.01 -31.86 -49.54
N ARG A 4 4.34 -31.77 -49.56
CA ARG A 4 5.13 -31.20 -48.44
C ARG A 4 4.99 -29.67 -48.40
N LEU A 5 4.93 -29.04 -49.58
CA LEU A 5 4.64 -27.61 -49.70
C LEU A 5 3.24 -27.28 -49.19
N LEU A 6 2.25 -28.11 -49.54
CA LEU A 6 0.86 -27.92 -49.11
C LEU A 6 0.70 -28.11 -47.60
N LEU A 7 1.38 -29.10 -47.01
CA LEU A 7 1.42 -29.29 -45.55
C LEU A 7 2.10 -28.12 -44.85
N PHE A 8 3.19 -27.58 -45.39
CA PHE A 8 3.89 -26.43 -44.83
C PHE A 8 2.99 -25.17 -44.82
N ILE A 9 2.26 -24.92 -45.91
CA ILE A 9 1.31 -23.80 -45.99
C ILE A 9 0.15 -23.98 -44.98
N LEU A 10 -0.35 -25.20 -44.82
CA LEU A 10 -1.45 -25.50 -43.90
C LEU A 10 -1.04 -25.33 -42.43
N VAL A 11 0.20 -25.68 -42.10
CA VAL A 11 0.80 -25.44 -40.77
C VAL A 11 0.95 -23.94 -40.52
N GLN A 12 1.44 -23.16 -41.49
CA GLN A 12 1.57 -21.70 -41.34
C GLN A 12 0.21 -21.00 -41.14
N LEU A 13 -0.84 -21.46 -41.84
CA LEU A 13 -2.21 -20.94 -41.67
C LEU A 13 -2.81 -21.26 -40.29
N LEU A 14 -2.44 -22.39 -39.68
CA LEU A 14 -2.84 -22.76 -38.32
C LEU A 14 -2.14 -21.93 -37.23
N PHE A 15 -0.98 -21.32 -37.52
CA PHE A 15 -0.26 -20.44 -36.58
C PHE A 15 -0.66 -18.96 -36.70
N CYS A 16 -1.26 -18.51 -37.81
CA CYS A 16 -1.77 -17.14 -37.95
C CYS A 16 -2.91 -16.80 -36.97
N SER A 17 -3.62 -17.79 -36.43
CA SER A 17 -4.76 -17.59 -35.51
C SER A 17 -4.35 -17.34 -34.06
N PHE A 18 -3.06 -17.43 -33.73
CA PHE A 18 -2.51 -17.11 -32.40
C PHE A 18 -1.87 -15.72 -32.30
N LEU A 19 -2.06 -14.88 -33.32
CA LEU A 19 -1.65 -13.48 -33.27
C LEU A 19 -2.73 -12.66 -32.56
N TYR A 20 -2.72 -12.69 -31.23
CA TYR A 20 -3.37 -11.64 -30.46
C TYR A 20 -2.62 -10.34 -30.71
N ALA A 21 -3.27 -9.35 -31.30
CA ALA A 21 -2.78 -7.99 -31.24
C ALA A 21 -2.73 -7.59 -29.75
N GLN A 22 -1.54 -7.49 -29.17
CA GLN A 22 -1.38 -6.86 -27.87
C GLN A 22 -1.80 -5.41 -28.06
N ASN A 23 -3.01 -5.07 -27.61
CA ASN A 23 -3.48 -3.71 -27.64
C ASN A 23 -2.62 -2.96 -26.60
N ASN A 24 -1.56 -2.31 -27.05
CA ASN A 24 -0.63 -1.52 -26.23
C ASN A 24 -1.28 -0.22 -25.71
N THR A 25 -2.61 -0.19 -25.62
CA THR A 25 -3.36 0.92 -25.05
C THR A 25 -3.32 0.82 -23.54
N ILE A 26 -2.94 1.90 -22.88
CA ILE A 26 -2.97 2.02 -21.42
C ILE A 26 -4.40 1.80 -20.95
N ASP A 27 -4.64 0.68 -20.27
CA ASP A 27 -5.92 0.38 -19.64
C ASP A 27 -6.00 1.07 -18.28
N LEU A 28 -6.47 2.31 -18.28
CA LEU A 28 -6.61 3.12 -17.07
C LEU A 28 -7.61 2.53 -16.09
N GLU A 29 -8.64 1.84 -16.56
CA GLU A 29 -9.64 1.22 -15.68
C GLU A 29 -9.01 0.09 -14.88
N ALA A 30 -8.25 -0.80 -15.53
CA ALA A 30 -7.51 -1.87 -14.86
C ALA A 30 -6.45 -1.33 -13.88
N ILE A 31 -5.76 -0.24 -14.23
CA ILE A 31 -4.79 0.42 -13.34
C ILE A 31 -5.47 0.99 -12.09
N ASN A 32 -6.61 1.65 -12.26
CA ASN A 32 -7.37 2.22 -11.15
C ASN A 32 -8.01 1.14 -10.27
N GLU A 33 -8.51 0.05 -10.86
CA GLU A 33 -8.99 -1.11 -10.11
C GLU A 33 -7.88 -1.72 -9.25
N LYS A 34 -6.67 -1.85 -9.81
CA LYS A 34 -5.50 -2.34 -9.08
C LYS A 34 -5.09 -1.40 -7.94
N ARG A 35 -5.12 -0.09 -8.17
CA ARG A 35 -4.86 0.93 -7.13
C ARG A 35 -5.87 0.83 -5.98
N ILE A 36 -7.16 0.77 -6.30
CA ILE A 36 -8.25 0.64 -5.31
C ILE A 36 -8.09 -0.67 -4.53
N THR A 37 -7.79 -1.78 -5.21
CA THR A 37 -7.57 -3.09 -4.59
C THR A 37 -6.36 -3.07 -3.65
N MET A 38 -5.24 -2.50 -4.09
CA MET A 38 -4.04 -2.38 -3.26
C MET A 38 -4.32 -1.54 -2.00
N ASN A 39 -4.95 -0.37 -2.16
CA ASN A 39 -5.23 0.52 -1.04
C ASN A 39 -6.22 -0.12 -0.05
N SER A 40 -7.26 -0.77 -0.56
CA SER A 40 -8.25 -1.45 0.28
C SER A 40 -7.65 -2.67 1.01
N ASN A 41 -6.78 -3.44 0.36
CA ASN A 41 -6.01 -4.51 1.00
C ASN A 41 -5.10 -3.98 2.11
N GLY A 42 -4.46 -2.83 1.90
CA GLY A 42 -3.70 -2.13 2.95
C GLY A 42 -4.55 -1.87 4.18
N MET A 43 -5.78 -1.35 4.00
CA MET A 43 -6.70 -1.12 5.12
C MET A 43 -7.18 -2.41 5.78
N LEU A 44 -7.37 -3.50 5.03
CA LEU A 44 -7.69 -4.82 5.62
C LEU A 44 -6.54 -5.36 6.48
N VAL A 45 -5.29 -5.22 6.03
CA VAL A 45 -4.11 -5.60 6.79
C VAL A 45 -4.00 -4.78 8.09
N LEU A 46 -4.15 -3.45 7.99
CA LEU A 46 -4.13 -2.56 9.15
C LEU A 46 -5.28 -2.89 10.12
N GLY A 47 -6.48 -3.15 9.61
CA GLY A 47 -7.65 -3.53 10.42
C GLY A 47 -7.46 -4.88 11.12
N GLY A 48 -6.90 -5.88 10.44
CA GLY A 48 -6.58 -7.19 11.01
C GLY A 48 -5.53 -7.10 12.12
N TRP A 49 -4.47 -6.30 11.89
CA TRP A 49 -3.49 -5.96 12.93
C TRP A 49 -4.15 -5.29 14.13
N ALA A 50 -5.04 -4.32 13.88
CA ALA A 50 -5.71 -3.55 14.91
C ALA A 50 -6.63 -4.41 15.78
N VAL A 51 -7.50 -5.22 15.17
CA VAL A 51 -8.40 -6.13 15.92
C VAL A 51 -7.61 -7.11 16.76
N SER A 52 -6.57 -7.73 16.20
CA SER A 52 -5.73 -8.71 16.92
C SER A 52 -5.09 -8.08 18.16
N ASN A 53 -4.53 -6.88 18.01
CA ASN A 53 -3.89 -6.18 19.10
C ASN A 53 -4.86 -5.57 20.12
N LEU A 54 -6.08 -5.22 19.71
CA LEU A 54 -7.13 -4.80 20.63
C LEU A 54 -7.56 -5.97 21.54
N VAL A 55 -7.72 -7.18 20.98
CA VAL A 55 -8.00 -8.39 21.76
C VAL A 55 -6.85 -8.72 22.71
N ILE A 56 -5.62 -8.80 22.19
CA ILE A 56 -4.42 -9.10 22.99
C ILE A 56 -4.19 -8.03 24.05
N GLY A 57 -4.33 -6.76 23.71
CA GLY A 57 -4.19 -5.63 24.63
C GLY A 57 -5.28 -5.61 25.70
N GLY A 58 -6.53 -5.91 25.33
CA GLY A 58 -7.66 -5.99 26.26
C GLY A 58 -7.50 -7.11 27.29
N ILE A 59 -7.07 -8.29 26.85
CA ILE A 59 -6.73 -9.40 27.75
C ILE A 59 -5.53 -9.03 28.62
N GLY A 60 -4.44 -8.58 27.99
CA GLY A 60 -3.19 -8.29 28.68
C GLY A 60 -3.32 -7.19 29.75
N MET A 61 -4.10 -6.13 29.51
CA MET A 61 -4.27 -5.05 30.48
C MET A 61 -5.07 -5.46 31.73
N THR A 62 -5.86 -6.55 31.64
CA THR A 62 -6.66 -7.06 32.76
C THR A 62 -5.96 -8.20 33.51
N GLN A 63 -5.07 -8.95 32.83
CA GLN A 63 -4.41 -10.14 33.40
C GLN A 63 -2.96 -9.90 33.85
N THR A 64 -2.37 -8.75 33.54
CA THR A 64 -0.98 -8.44 33.90
C THR A 64 -0.87 -7.28 34.90
N GLY A 65 0.33 -7.10 35.46
CA GLY A 65 0.66 -6.02 36.40
C GLY A 65 1.88 -5.21 35.97
N GLY A 66 2.20 -4.16 36.73
CA GLY A 66 3.38 -3.33 36.49
C GLY A 66 3.44 -2.75 35.08
N THR A 67 4.62 -2.76 34.47
CA THR A 67 4.88 -2.27 33.11
C THR A 67 4.06 -2.97 32.04
N SER A 68 3.89 -4.29 32.13
CA SER A 68 3.21 -5.10 31.12
C SER A 68 1.73 -4.69 30.99
N LYS A 69 1.07 -4.39 32.11
CA LYS A 69 -0.31 -3.86 32.10
C LYS A 69 -0.44 -2.61 31.24
N TYR A 70 0.47 -1.65 31.45
CA TYR A 70 0.43 -0.38 30.74
C TYR A 70 0.86 -0.51 29.28
N PHE A 71 1.78 -1.43 28.96
CA PHE A 71 2.08 -1.79 27.58
C PHE A 71 0.81 -2.27 26.85
N HIS A 72 0.08 -3.22 27.43
CA HIS A 72 -1.14 -3.75 26.83
C HIS A 72 -2.27 -2.72 26.77
N GLN A 73 -2.38 -1.85 27.77
CA GLN A 73 -3.34 -0.74 27.77
C GLN A 73 -3.07 0.23 26.62
N MET A 74 -1.80 0.63 26.42
CA MET A 74 -1.42 1.51 25.32
C MET A 74 -1.58 0.81 23.97
N ASN A 75 -1.27 -0.48 23.88
CA ASN A 75 -1.50 -1.28 22.67
C ASN A 75 -2.98 -1.29 22.27
N ALA A 76 -3.90 -1.51 23.22
CA ALA A 76 -5.33 -1.46 22.94
C ALA A 76 -5.79 -0.06 22.52
N ALA A 77 -5.31 1.00 23.20
CA ALA A 77 -5.63 2.38 22.88
C ALA A 77 -5.17 2.77 21.47
N TRP A 78 -3.92 2.45 21.11
CA TRP A 78 -3.36 2.74 19.79
C TRP A 78 -4.09 1.98 18.69
N ASN A 79 -4.41 0.71 18.92
CA ASN A 79 -5.13 -0.07 17.90
C ASN A 79 -6.60 0.31 17.76
N THR A 80 -7.18 1.01 18.73
CA THR A 80 -8.48 1.67 18.53
C THR A 80 -8.37 2.77 17.46
N VAL A 81 -7.27 3.54 17.48
CA VAL A 81 -6.98 4.55 16.44
C VAL A 81 -6.72 3.88 15.09
N ASN A 82 -5.89 2.84 15.04
CA ASN A 82 -5.62 2.09 13.79
C ASN A 82 -6.90 1.49 13.20
N LEU A 83 -7.79 0.94 14.03
CA LEU A 83 -9.06 0.37 13.58
C LEU A 83 -9.98 1.46 12.98
N ALA A 84 -10.01 2.64 13.59
CA ALA A 84 -10.76 3.77 13.05
C ALA A 84 -10.19 4.22 11.69
N ILE A 85 -8.86 4.37 11.58
CA ILE A 85 -8.19 4.71 10.32
C ILE A 85 -8.49 3.66 9.25
N ALA A 86 -8.34 2.37 9.57
CA ALA A 86 -8.64 1.28 8.65
C ALA A 86 -10.11 1.28 8.20
N GLY A 87 -11.05 1.50 9.12
CA GLY A 87 -12.48 1.52 8.82
C GLY A 87 -12.87 2.68 7.90
N PHE A 88 -12.48 3.91 8.24
CA PHE A 88 -12.77 5.08 7.43
C PHE A 88 -12.02 5.07 6.09
N GLY A 89 -10.76 4.64 6.10
CA GLY A 89 -9.94 4.49 4.90
C GLY A 89 -10.55 3.48 3.93
N TYR A 90 -10.91 2.28 4.41
CA TYR A 90 -11.53 1.25 3.58
C TYR A 90 -12.86 1.72 2.96
N TYR A 91 -13.69 2.38 3.76
CA TYR A 91 -14.95 2.95 3.27
C TYR A 91 -14.72 4.02 2.19
N GLY A 92 -13.76 4.93 2.40
CA GLY A 92 -13.41 5.95 1.42
C GLY A 92 -12.90 5.38 0.11
N ILE A 93 -12.02 4.38 0.17
CA ILE A 93 -11.42 3.73 -1.02
C ILE A 93 -12.47 2.99 -1.84
N ARG A 94 -13.41 2.29 -1.20
CA ARG A 94 -14.47 1.55 -1.91
C ARG A 94 -15.43 2.42 -2.70
N ASN A 95 -15.50 3.71 -2.38
CA ASN A 95 -16.36 4.67 -3.08
C ASN A 95 -15.63 5.41 -4.21
N GLN A 96 -14.36 5.09 -4.48
CA GLN A 96 -13.62 5.67 -5.60
C GLN A 96 -14.07 5.07 -6.94
N SER A 97 -14.16 5.91 -7.97
CA SER A 97 -14.46 5.47 -9.34
C SER A 97 -13.24 4.78 -9.97
N THR A 98 -13.43 3.70 -10.72
CA THR A 98 -12.38 3.14 -11.60
C THR A 98 -12.23 3.94 -12.89
N GLN A 99 -13.25 4.70 -13.27
CA GLN A 99 -13.33 5.50 -14.49
C GLN A 99 -12.72 6.89 -14.26
N MET A 100 -11.41 6.94 -14.03
CA MET A 100 -10.66 8.20 -13.89
C MET A 100 -9.82 8.47 -15.13
N GLY A 101 -9.66 9.75 -15.45
CA GLY A 101 -8.73 10.18 -16.51
C GLY A 101 -7.26 9.95 -16.12
N LEU A 102 -6.36 10.06 -17.09
CA LEU A 102 -4.92 9.85 -16.86
C LEU A 102 -4.35 10.81 -15.80
N SER A 103 -4.64 12.11 -15.93
CA SER A 103 -4.14 13.14 -15.00
C SER A 103 -4.65 12.90 -13.56
N GLU A 104 -5.92 12.53 -13.43
CA GLU A 104 -6.54 12.20 -12.15
C GLU A 104 -5.92 10.93 -11.54
N THR A 105 -5.70 9.89 -12.34
CA THR A 105 -5.03 8.66 -11.92
C THR A 105 -3.63 8.93 -11.37
N ILE A 106 -2.83 9.73 -12.07
CA ILE A 106 -1.48 10.12 -11.64
C ILE A 106 -1.53 10.96 -10.36
N SER A 107 -2.47 11.91 -10.27
CA SER A 107 -2.68 12.75 -9.09
C SER A 107 -2.99 11.91 -7.85
N GLU A 108 -3.88 10.93 -7.98
CA GLU A 108 -4.26 10.02 -6.90
C GLU A 108 -3.11 9.15 -6.41
N PHE A 109 -2.30 8.57 -7.33
CA PHE A 109 -1.08 7.85 -6.95
C PHE A 109 -0.14 8.76 -6.15
N HIS A 110 0.08 9.98 -6.65
CA HIS A 110 1.00 10.92 -6.03
C HIS A 110 0.50 11.43 -4.66
N ASN A 111 -0.80 11.67 -4.51
CA ASN A 111 -1.41 12.07 -3.26
C ASN A 111 -1.34 10.94 -2.23
N PHE A 112 -1.63 9.71 -2.63
CA PHE A 112 -1.52 8.54 -1.77
C PHE A 112 -0.06 8.31 -1.31
N GLU A 113 0.90 8.34 -2.23
CA GLU A 113 2.33 8.26 -1.93
C GLU A 113 2.78 9.33 -0.92
N LYS A 114 2.29 10.57 -1.05
CA LYS A 114 2.58 11.66 -0.10
C LYS A 114 2.02 11.40 1.28
N ILE A 115 0.78 10.90 1.37
CA ILE A 115 0.15 10.56 2.65
C ILE A 115 0.97 9.49 3.37
N LEU A 116 1.40 8.45 2.66
CA LEU A 116 2.22 7.37 3.22
C LEU A 116 3.57 7.89 3.72
N LEU A 117 4.27 8.73 2.95
CA LEU A 117 5.54 9.32 3.39
C LEU A 117 5.38 10.25 4.59
N PHE A 118 4.29 11.01 4.63
CA PHE A 118 3.98 11.87 5.77
C PHE A 118 3.73 11.03 7.03
N ASN A 119 2.92 9.97 6.93
CA ASN A 119 2.65 9.07 8.05
C ASN A 119 3.91 8.31 8.51
N ALA A 120 4.74 7.82 7.58
CA ALA A 120 6.03 7.22 7.92
C ALA A 120 6.92 8.20 8.71
N GLY A 121 6.85 9.51 8.42
CA GLY A 121 7.49 10.55 9.23
C GLY A 121 6.88 10.70 10.63
N LEU A 122 5.54 10.65 10.74
CA LEU A 122 4.85 10.65 12.03
C LEU A 122 5.20 9.41 12.88
N ASP A 123 5.38 8.26 12.26
CA ASP A 123 5.76 7.02 12.95
C ASP A 123 7.13 7.10 13.62
N ILE A 124 8.08 7.75 12.95
CA ILE A 124 9.37 8.10 13.57
C ILE A 124 9.14 9.01 14.78
N GLY A 125 8.23 9.98 14.66
CA GLY A 125 7.81 10.84 15.77
C GLY A 125 7.21 10.04 16.94
N TYR A 126 6.33 9.08 16.67
CA TYR A 126 5.74 8.21 17.69
C TYR A 126 6.79 7.34 18.38
N MET A 127 7.73 6.77 17.64
CA MET A 127 8.85 6.03 18.22
C MET A 127 9.75 6.92 19.07
N ALA A 128 10.03 8.15 18.65
CA ALA A 128 10.81 9.11 19.43
C ALA A 128 10.12 9.51 20.74
N ILE A 129 8.80 9.77 20.70
CA ILE A 129 8.00 10.00 21.90
C ILE A 129 8.00 8.76 22.79
N GLY A 130 7.87 7.56 22.20
CA GLY A 130 7.93 6.31 22.92
C GLY A 130 9.26 6.10 23.65
N ALA A 131 10.38 6.38 22.98
CA ALA A 131 11.72 6.34 23.56
C ALA A 131 11.88 7.34 24.70
N PHE A 132 11.38 8.57 24.53
CA PHE A 132 11.36 9.57 25.59
C PHE A 132 10.54 9.14 26.81
N LEU A 133 9.34 8.59 26.60
CA LEU A 133 8.49 8.08 27.68
C LEU A 133 9.17 6.92 28.41
N TRP A 134 9.79 6.01 27.66
CA TRP A 134 10.50 4.87 28.25
C TRP A 134 11.68 5.34 29.11
N GLU A 135 12.55 6.20 28.59
CA GLU A 135 13.68 6.78 29.32
C GLU A 135 13.23 7.49 30.60
N ARG A 136 12.23 8.37 30.48
CA ARG A 136 11.68 9.10 31.62
C ARG A 136 11.03 8.16 32.63
N GLY A 137 10.40 7.10 32.15
CA GLY A 137 9.78 6.07 32.97
C GLY A 137 10.80 5.32 33.82
N LEU A 138 11.96 4.96 33.24
CA LEU A 138 13.06 4.34 33.97
C LEU A 138 13.60 5.26 35.05
N ARG A 139 13.86 6.55 34.75
CA ARG A 139 14.36 7.52 35.74
C ARG A 139 13.39 7.84 36.87
N LYS A 140 12.10 7.66 36.65
CA LYS A 140 11.04 7.98 37.62
C LYS A 140 10.39 6.73 38.23
N GLU A 141 10.93 5.55 37.95
CA GLU A 141 10.38 4.26 38.37
C GLU A 141 8.87 4.15 38.09
N ASN A 142 8.44 4.69 36.94
CA ASN A 142 7.04 4.81 36.57
C ASN A 142 6.67 3.75 35.52
N ASN A 143 6.08 2.66 35.99
CA ASN A 143 5.60 1.54 35.17
C ASN A 143 4.72 1.96 33.99
N ARG A 144 3.91 3.02 34.14
CA ARG A 144 3.03 3.52 33.06
C ARG A 144 3.83 4.12 31.92
N LEU A 145 4.80 4.98 32.24
CA LEU A 145 5.63 5.63 31.24
C LEU A 145 6.50 4.60 30.50
N ILE A 146 7.04 3.60 31.21
CA ILE A 146 7.81 2.51 30.62
C ILE A 146 6.93 1.71 29.65
N GLY A 147 5.76 1.23 30.11
CA GLY A 147 4.88 0.39 29.28
C GLY A 147 4.34 1.14 28.07
N TYR A 148 3.91 2.39 28.24
CA TYR A 148 3.43 3.23 27.14
C TYR A 148 4.54 3.50 26.14
N GLY A 149 5.74 3.82 26.61
CA GLY A 149 6.89 4.06 25.75
C GLY A 149 7.25 2.85 24.89
N GLN A 150 7.34 1.68 25.50
CA GLN A 150 7.60 0.41 24.80
C GLN A 150 6.52 0.10 23.77
N SER A 151 5.24 0.29 24.12
CA SER A 151 4.13 0.07 23.19
C SER A 151 4.16 1.04 22.03
N MET A 152 4.42 2.34 22.26
CA MET A 152 4.51 3.33 21.18
C MET A 152 5.65 3.02 20.21
N ILE A 153 6.79 2.53 20.68
CA ILE A 153 7.89 2.13 19.79
C ILE A 153 7.46 0.93 18.93
N LEU A 154 6.85 -0.10 19.51
CA LEU A 154 6.37 -1.25 18.75
C LEU A 154 5.35 -0.84 17.68
N GLN A 155 4.40 0.03 18.06
CA GLN A 155 3.34 0.46 17.16
C GLN A 155 3.84 1.38 16.06
N GLY A 156 4.68 2.36 16.39
CA GLY A 156 5.34 3.21 15.40
C GLY A 156 6.23 2.40 14.46
N GLY A 157 6.95 1.39 14.97
CA GLY A 157 7.77 0.50 14.14
C GLY A 157 6.94 -0.32 13.13
N PHE A 158 5.80 -0.87 13.57
CA PHE A 158 4.87 -1.56 12.67
C PHE A 158 4.31 -0.62 11.59
N LEU A 159 3.80 0.55 11.99
CA LEU A 159 3.21 1.51 11.06
C LEU A 159 4.23 2.03 10.04
N PHE A 160 5.45 2.31 10.49
CA PHE A 160 6.54 2.75 9.60
C PHE A 160 6.82 1.72 8.50
N VAL A 161 6.94 0.44 8.88
CA VAL A 161 7.18 -0.65 7.92
C VAL A 161 5.97 -0.81 6.99
N PHE A 162 4.76 -0.74 7.54
CA PHE A 162 3.52 -0.83 6.79
C PHE A 162 3.43 0.27 5.71
N ASP A 163 3.65 1.53 6.09
CA ASP A 163 3.59 2.67 5.17
C ASP A 163 4.72 2.63 4.14
N ALA A 164 5.94 2.23 4.54
CA ALA A 164 7.06 2.07 3.63
C ALA A 164 6.78 0.98 2.56
N VAL A 165 6.22 -0.16 2.97
CA VAL A 165 5.87 -1.24 2.04
C VAL A 165 4.78 -0.78 1.07
N LEU A 166 3.71 -0.17 1.57
CA LEU A 166 2.64 0.36 0.70
C LEU A 166 3.16 1.44 -0.25
N TYR A 167 4.08 2.29 0.22
CA TYR A 167 4.69 3.32 -0.61
C TYR A 167 5.48 2.70 -1.76
N LEU A 168 6.30 1.68 -1.48
CA LEU A 168 7.09 0.99 -2.51
C LEU A 168 6.20 0.27 -3.53
N LEU A 169 5.11 -0.37 -3.07
CA LEU A 169 4.13 -1.01 -3.96
C LEU A 169 3.43 0.03 -4.85
N SER A 170 2.91 1.11 -4.25
CA SER A 170 2.26 2.19 -4.99
C SER A 170 3.20 2.85 -5.99
N ARG A 171 4.44 3.11 -5.57
CA ARG A 171 5.46 3.72 -6.42
C ARG A 171 5.82 2.83 -7.60
N SER A 172 5.90 1.52 -7.39
CA SER A 172 6.15 0.57 -8.48
C SER A 172 5.05 0.63 -9.55
N GLU A 173 3.78 0.68 -9.14
CA GLU A 173 2.65 0.78 -10.06
C GLU A 173 2.60 2.14 -10.77
N SER A 174 2.80 3.24 -10.03
CA SER A 174 2.86 4.61 -10.55
C SER A 174 3.99 4.77 -11.58
N SER A 175 5.18 4.24 -11.29
CA SER A 175 6.32 4.26 -12.23
C SER A 175 6.05 3.48 -13.50
N ARG A 176 5.37 2.32 -13.43
CA ARG A 176 4.98 1.55 -14.63
C ARG A 176 4.03 2.34 -15.53
N LEU A 177 3.06 3.05 -14.93
CA LEU A 177 2.18 3.94 -15.68
C LEU A 177 2.99 5.06 -16.37
N ILE A 178 3.87 5.74 -15.64
CA ILE A 178 4.70 6.82 -16.21
C ILE A 178 5.61 6.31 -17.33
N GLU A 179 6.21 5.14 -17.16
CA GLU A 179 7.05 4.51 -18.18
C GLU A 179 6.25 4.20 -19.46
N SER A 180 5.01 3.69 -19.31
CA SER A 180 4.11 3.44 -20.44
C SER A 180 3.78 4.70 -21.24
N LEU A 181 3.79 5.89 -20.61
CA LEU A 181 3.57 7.18 -21.27
C LEU A 181 4.79 7.66 -22.06
N ASN A 182 6.01 7.30 -21.65
CA ASN A 182 7.23 7.72 -22.35
C ASN A 182 7.37 7.09 -23.75
N TYR A 183 6.65 5.99 -24.01
CA TYR A 183 6.56 5.37 -25.33
C TYR A 183 5.54 6.05 -26.25
N VAL A 184 4.78 7.04 -25.75
CA VAL A 184 3.77 7.80 -26.49
C VAL A 184 4.29 9.24 -26.66
N GLN A 185 4.86 9.56 -27.82
CA GLN A 185 5.22 10.95 -28.14
C GLN A 185 4.14 11.60 -29.01
N PHE A 186 3.69 12.78 -28.57
CA PHE A 186 2.76 13.62 -29.32
C PHE A 186 3.55 14.75 -29.98
N ASN A 187 3.90 14.61 -31.26
CA ASN A 187 4.69 15.61 -31.96
C ASN A 187 3.78 16.52 -32.80
N GLY A 188 2.77 17.14 -32.18
CA GLY A 188 1.92 18.23 -32.71
C GLY A 188 1.11 18.00 -34.00
N MET A 189 1.47 17.01 -34.82
CA MET A 189 0.91 16.67 -36.14
C MET A 189 0.72 15.16 -36.32
N ALA A 190 1.31 14.33 -35.45
CA ALA A 190 1.14 12.88 -35.43
C ALA A 190 1.40 12.29 -34.04
N LEU A 191 0.73 11.17 -33.74
CA LEU A 191 1.01 10.29 -32.61
C LEU A 191 2.11 9.30 -33.04
N SER A 192 3.29 9.34 -32.42
CA SER A 192 4.34 8.35 -32.68
C SER A 192 4.51 7.40 -31.49
N LEU A 193 4.44 6.10 -31.78
CA LEU A 193 4.82 5.03 -30.86
C LEU A 193 6.30 4.73 -31.06
N ASN A 194 7.11 4.90 -30.01
CA ASN A 194 8.52 4.56 -30.07
C ASN A 194 8.70 3.15 -29.48
N ILE A 195 8.96 2.17 -30.33
CA ILE A 195 9.20 0.79 -29.90
C ILE A 195 10.71 0.64 -29.69
N PRO A 196 11.19 0.42 -28.44
CA PRO A 196 12.58 0.08 -28.23
C PRO A 196 12.82 -1.34 -28.75
N PHE A 197 13.76 -1.47 -29.68
CA PHE A 197 14.37 -2.77 -30.00
C PHE A 197 15.59 -2.97 -29.11
#